data_AF-A0A7J4LHM3-F1
#
_entry.id   AF-A0A7J4LHM3-F1
#
_cell.length_a   1.000
_cell.length_b   1.000
_cell.length_c   1.000
_cell.angle_alpha   90.00
_cell.angle_beta   90.00
_cell.angle_gamma   90.00
#
_symmetry.space_group_name_H-M   'P 1'
#
loop_
_entity.id
_entity.type
_entity.pdbx_description
1 polymer ?
#
loop_
_entity_poly.entity_id
_entity_poly.type
_entity_poly.pdbx_seq_one_letter_code
_entity_poly.pdbx_strand_id
1 'polypeptide(L)' 'DELRGRLDELPKDKEIWVYCKAGKRSYFATRILRSNGYDAINISGGYDMYKNFEPFI' A
#
# COMPACT_ATOMS: atom_id res chain seq x y z
N ASP A 1 5.74 -5.06 10.51
CA ASP A 1 6.69 -4.37 11.39
C ASP A 1 7.91 -3.86 10.64
N GLU A 2 8.41 -4.64 9.68
CA GLU A 2 9.65 -4.34 8.93
C GLU A 2 9.67 -3.06 8.09
N LEU A 3 8.51 -2.55 7.64
CA LEU A 3 8.45 -1.42 6.70
C LEU A 3 9.30 -0.22 7.12
N ARG A 4 9.30 0.13 8.42
CA ARG A 4 10.05 1.29 8.91
C ARG A 4 11.57 1.10 8.84
N GLY A 5 12.05 -0.14 8.98
CA GLY A 5 13.47 -0.46 8.92
C GLY A 5 14.01 -0.68 7.50
N ARG A 6 13.13 -0.68 6.49
CA ARG A 6 13.45 -1.03 5.10
C ARG A 6 12.95 0.01 4.10
N LEU A 7 12.77 1.25 4.54
CA LEU A 7 12.27 2.34 3.68
C LEU A 7 13.21 2.58 2.49
N ASP A 8 14.52 2.47 2.70
CA ASP A 8 15.55 2.75 1.69
C ASP A 8 15.54 1.77 0.51
N GLU A 9 14.82 0.64 0.62
CA GLU A 9 14.63 -0.31 -0.48
C GLU A 9 13.57 0.15 -1.50
N LEU A 10 12.78 1.17 -1.14
CA LEU A 10 11.67 1.65 -1.96
C LEU A 10 12.11 2.77 -2.91
N PRO A 11 11.62 2.76 -4.17
CA PRO A 11 11.94 3.81 -5.12
C PRO A 11 11.36 5.16 -4.66
N LYS A 12 12.15 6.21 -4.75
CA LYS A 12 11.75 7.60 -4.40
C LYS A 12 11.17 8.37 -5.59
N ASP A 13 11.41 7.89 -6.80
CA ASP A 13 11.06 8.51 -8.08
C ASP A 13 9.75 7.98 -8.68
N LYS A 14 9.02 7.13 -7.93
CA LYS A 14 7.80 6.47 -8.39
C LYS A 14 6.70 6.57 -7.35
N GLU A 15 5.46 6.63 -7.83
CA GLU A 15 4.28 6.50 -7.00
C GLU A 15 4.15 5.05 -6.49
N ILE A 16 4.00 4.88 -5.17
CA ILE A 16 3.94 3.57 -4.51
C ILE A 16 2.49 3.20 -4.23
N TRP A 17 2.01 2.14 -4.88
CA TRP A 17 0.67 1.62 -4.66
C TRP A 17 0.71 0.56 -3.57
N VAL A 18 -0.01 0.79 -2.47
CA VAL A 18 0.03 -0.04 -1.27
C VAL A 18 -1.28 -0.77 -1.11
N TYR A 19 -1.22 -2.10 -0.99
CA TYR A 19 -2.37 -2.94 -0.68
C TYR A 19 -2.05 -3.91 0.45
N CYS A 20 -3.10 -4.44 1.06
CA CYS A 20 -3.03 -5.57 1.98
C CYS A 20 -4.28 -6.42 1.80
N LYS A 21 -4.53 -7.39 2.69
CA LYS A 21 -5.73 -8.23 2.62
C LYS A 21 -7.06 -7.45 2.57
N ALA A 22 -7.30 -6.55 3.53
CA ALA A 22 -8.59 -5.87 3.72
C ALA A 22 -8.47 -4.32 3.87
N GLY A 23 -7.37 -3.71 3.41
CA GLY A 23 -7.15 -2.26 3.46
C GLY A 23 -6.58 -1.67 4.77
N LYS A 24 -6.80 -2.30 5.95
CA LYS A 24 -6.37 -1.70 7.24
C LYS A 24 -4.84 -1.52 7.36
N ARG A 25 -4.04 -2.51 6.97
CA ARG A 25 -2.57 -2.44 7.09
C ARG A 25 -1.96 -1.50 6.06
N SER A 26 -2.49 -1.54 4.83
CA SER A 26 -2.05 -0.67 3.75
C SER A 26 -2.35 0.80 4.05
N TYR A 27 -3.43 1.11 4.78
CA TYR A 27 -3.67 2.45 5.30
C TYR A 27 -2.51 2.96 6.16
N PHE A 28 -2.12 2.20 7.20
CA PHE A 28 -1.02 2.60 8.07
C PHE A 28 0.33 2.67 7.32
N ALA A 29 0.60 1.70 6.44
CA ALA A 29 1.79 1.71 5.60
C ALA A 29 1.86 2.96 4.71
N THR A 30 0.73 3.34 4.08
CA THR A 30 0.64 4.56 3.26
C THR A 30 0.92 5.81 4.09
N ARG A 31 0.40 5.89 5.32
CA ARG A 31 0.70 7.01 6.23
C ARG A 31 2.18 7.08 6.58
N ILE A 32 2.81 5.94 6.89
CA ILE A 32 4.25 5.85 7.16
C ILE A 32 5.05 6.36 5.95
N LEU A 33 4.73 5.87 4.76
CA LEU A 33 5.42 6.24 3.52
C LEU A 33 5.29 7.75 3.23
N ARG A 34 4.08 8.30 3.28
CA ARG A 34 3.85 9.73 3.07
C ARG A 34 4.58 10.61 4.09
N SER A 35 4.59 10.20 5.36
CA SER A 35 5.36 10.91 6.40
C SER A 35 6.87 10.87 6.18
N ASN A 36 7.38 9.95 5.36
CA ASN A 36 8.79 9.85 4.98
C ASN A 36 9.06 10.36 3.54
N GLY A 37 8.15 11.17 3.00
CA GLY A 37 8.33 11.87 1.72
C GLY A 37 8.17 11.00 0.48
N TYR A 38 7.58 9.81 0.60
CA TYR A 38 7.22 9.00 -0.57
C TYR A 38 5.85 9.43 -1.10
N ASP A 39 5.71 9.45 -2.43
CA ASP A 39 4.41 9.48 -3.06
C ASP A 39 3.79 8.08 -2.98
N ALA A 40 2.64 7.94 -2.30
CA ALA A 40 2.04 6.66 -2.03
C ALA A 40 0.52 6.71 -2.01
N ILE A 41 -0.13 5.71 -2.60
CA ILE A 41 -1.59 5.57 -2.68
C ILE A 41 -2.01 4.26 -2.00
N ASN A 42 -3.03 4.34 -1.14
CA ASN A 42 -3.66 3.17 -0.55
C ASN A 42 -4.74 2.61 -1.47
N ILE A 43 -4.66 1.33 -1.83
CA ILE A 43 -5.74 0.60 -2.49
C ILE A 43 -6.77 0.20 -1.44
N SER A 44 -7.93 0.87 -1.45
CA SER A 44 -9.06 0.60 -0.55
C SER A 44 -9.66 -0.78 -0.82
N GLY A 45 -10.18 -1.42 0.24
CA GLY A 45 -10.72 -2.79 0.17
C GLY A 45 -9.68 -3.90 0.10
N GLY A 46 -8.48 -3.61 -0.40
CA GLY A 46 -7.36 -4.56 -0.47
C GLY A 46 -7.63 -5.74 -1.40
N TYR A 47 -6.85 -6.80 -1.23
CA TYR A 47 -6.92 -8.01 -2.05
C TYR A 47 -8.28 -8.70 -1.99
N ASP A 48 -8.95 -8.69 -0.84
CA ASP A 48 -10.27 -9.32 -0.69
C ASP A 48 -11.31 -8.63 -1.58
N MET A 49 -11.26 -7.30 -1.70
CA MET A 49 -12.13 -6.57 -2.62
C MET A 49 -11.78 -6.90 -4.07
N TYR A 50 -10.49 -6.86 -4.44
CA TYR A 50 -10.04 -7.23 -5.79
C TYR A 50 -10.56 -8.61 -6.21
N LYS A 51 -10.35 -9.63 -5.37
CA LYS A 51 -10.79 -11.01 -5.62
C LYS A 51 -12.31 -11.13 -5.74
N ASN A 52 -13.06 -10.37 -4.95
CA ASN A 52 -14.53 -10.40 -4.99
C ASN A 52 -15.12 -9.63 -6.19
N PHE A 53 -14.33 -8.78 -6.85
CA PHE A 53 -14.71 -8.04 -8.06
C PHE A 53 -14.21 -8.68 -9.37
N GLU A 54 -13.24 -9.61 -9.31
CA GLU A 54 -12.88 -10.50 -10.42
C GLU A 54 -13.96 -11.51 -10.95
N PRO A 55 -15.17 -11.68 -10.38
CA PRO A 55 -16.17 -12.59 -10.97
C PRO A 55 -16.73 -12.20 -12.35
N PHE A 56 -16.41 -11.01 -12.87
CA PHE A 56 -17.06 -10.44 -14.07
C PHE A 56 -16.10 -10.20 -15.25
N ILE A 57 -14.90 -10.78 -15.24
CA ILE A 57 -13.98 -10.86 -16.40
C ILE A 57 -13.76 -12.33 -16.76
#